data_AF-A0AAN8WR99-F1
#
_entry.id   AF-A0AAN8WR99-F1
#
_cell.length_a   1.000
_cell.length_b   1.000
_cell.length_c   1.000
_cell.angle_alpha   90.00
_cell.angle_beta   90.00
_cell.angle_gamma   90.00
#
_symmetry.space_group_name_H-M   'P 1'
#
loop_
_entity.id
_entity.type
_entity.pdbx_description
1 polymer ?
#
loop_
_entity_poly.entity_id
_entity_poly.type
_entity_poly.pdbx_seq_one_letter_code
_entity_poly.pdbx_strand_id
1 'polypeptide(L)'
;MERLVEDKWETELDFRNKMINLVDTDNLRNNLMELTDRPHLAGTKRDEELAKMIKSRFDDAGFDTSDLVPYNVLLSRPNPDSPNLPRYM
;
A
#
# COMPACT_ATOMS: atom_id res chain seq x y z
N MET A 1 16.47 40.83 22.51
CA MET A 1 15.57 40.00 23.34
C MET A 1 15.39 38.68 22.62
N GLU A 2 16.06 37.64 23.10
CA GLU A 2 15.94 36.27 22.60
C GLU A 2 14.50 35.76 22.76
N ARG A 3 13.90 35.24 21.69
CA ARG A 3 12.69 34.44 21.78
C ARG A 3 13.09 33.10 22.41
N LEU A 4 12.93 32.99 23.74
CA LEU A 4 13.31 31.82 24.53
C LEU A 4 12.33 30.63 24.42
N VAL A 5 11.36 30.68 23.49
CA VAL A 5 10.44 29.56 23.24
C VAL A 5 10.23 29.48 21.74
N GLU A 6 10.59 28.33 21.16
CA GLU A 6 10.30 27.98 19.77
C GLU A 6 8.79 28.09 19.54
N ASP A 7 8.39 28.84 18.51
CA ASP A 7 6.97 29.00 18.18
C ASP A 7 6.45 27.70 17.58
N LYS A 8 5.81 26.89 18.43
CA LYS A 8 5.24 25.59 18.06
C LYS A 8 4.31 25.68 16.85
N TRP A 9 3.60 26.80 16.66
CA TRP A 9 2.69 26.98 15.52
C TRP A 9 3.45 27.14 14.19
N GLU A 10 4.55 27.90 14.19
CA GLU A 10 5.41 28.04 13.01
C GLU A 10 6.09 26.71 12.67
N THR A 11 6.58 25.98 13.67
CA THR A 11 7.20 24.65 13.48
C THR A 11 6.21 23.61 12.96
N GLU A 12 4.96 23.60 13.46
CA GLU A 12 3.90 22.72 12.95
C GLU A 12 3.52 23.04 11.50
N LEU A 13 3.43 24.33 11.15
CA LEU A 13 3.14 24.76 9.77
C LEU A 13 4.26 24.39 8.80
N ASP A 14 5.53 24.56 9.21
CA ASP A 14 6.70 24.16 8.42
C ASP A 14 6.73 22.64 8.20
N PHE A 15 6.51 21.85 9.27
CA PHE A 15 6.41 20.41 9.17
C PHE A 15 5.29 19.97 8.23
N ARG A 16 4.09 20.55 8.36
CA ARG A 16 2.95 20.26 7.48
C ARG A 16 3.30 20.52 6.02
N ASN A 17 3.89 21.67 5.71
CA ASN A 17 4.25 22.03 4.35
C ASN A 17 5.33 21.10 3.80
N LYS A 18 6.34 20.75 4.60
CA LYS A 18 7.35 19.74 4.26
C LYS A 18 6.68 18.40 3.90
N MET A 19 5.76 17.91 4.73
CA MET A 19 5.07 16.64 4.49
C MET A 19 4.25 16.63 3.20
N ILE A 20 3.51 17.71 2.92
CA ILE A 20 2.73 17.82 1.67
C ILE A 20 3.66 17.84 0.44
N ASN A 21 4.80 18.55 0.54
CA ASN A 21 5.76 18.66 -0.55
C ASN A 21 6.58 17.38 -0.80
N LEU A 22 6.57 16.43 0.14
CA LEU A 22 7.16 15.09 -0.07
C LEU A 22 6.27 14.19 -0.93
N VAL A 23 5.00 14.53 -1.13
CA VAL A 23 4.09 13.75 -1.98
C VAL A 23 4.38 14.04 -3.45
N ASP A 24 4.81 13.01 -4.16
CA ASP A 24 5.13 13.08 -5.58
C ASP A 24 4.05 12.37 -6.42
N THR A 25 3.45 13.10 -7.37
CA THR A 25 2.36 12.59 -8.22
C THR A 25 2.81 11.53 -9.23
N ASP A 26 4.05 11.58 -9.69
CA ASP A 26 4.60 10.58 -10.61
C ASP A 26 4.86 9.27 -9.86
N ASN A 27 5.33 9.34 -8.62
CA ASN A 27 5.43 8.16 -7.76
C ASN A 27 4.05 7.54 -7.51
N LEU A 28 3.01 8.35 -7.24
CA LEU A 28 1.64 7.85 -7.10
C LEU A 28 1.15 7.14 -8.37
N ARG A 29 1.40 7.74 -9.54
CA ARG A 29 1.04 7.15 -10.85
C ARG A 29 1.75 5.82 -11.08
N ASN A 30 3.07 5.77 -10.88
CA ASN A 30 3.88 4.57 -11.11
C ASN A 30 3.48 3.43 -10.17
N ASN A 31 3.22 3.75 -8.89
CA ASN A 31 2.72 2.79 -7.92
C ASN A 31 1.37 2.21 -8.34
N LEU A 32 0.44 3.06 -8.78
CA LEU A 32 -0.87 2.61 -9.26
C LEU A 32 -0.72 1.68 -10.47
N MET A 33 0.12 2.04 -11.45
CA MET A 33 0.38 1.21 -12.63
C MET A 33 0.91 -0.18 -12.25
N GLU A 34 1.87 -0.27 -11.33
CA GLU A 34 2.44 -1.55 -10.90
C GLU A 34 1.46 -2.42 -10.09
N LEU A 35 0.69 -1.79 -9.19
CA LEU A 35 -0.31 -2.47 -8.38
C LEU A 35 -1.45 -3.03 -9.25
N THR A 36 -1.78 -2.36 -10.35
CA THR A 36 -2.93 -2.72 -11.21
C THR A 36 -2.57 -3.51 -12.46
N ASP A 37 -1.28 -3.78 -12.70
CA ASP A 37 -0.79 -4.49 -13.90
C ASP A 37 -1.44 -5.86 -14.11
N ARG A 38 -1.74 -6.60 -13.02
CA ARG A 38 -2.35 -7.94 -13.06
C ARG A 38 -3.36 -8.13 -11.91
N PRO A 39 -4.42 -8.94 -12.11
CA PRO A 39 -5.34 -9.29 -11.03
C PRO A 39 -4.61 -9.90 -9.84
N HIS A 40 -4.92 -9.43 -8.63
CA HIS A 40 -4.25 -9.81 -7.38
C HIS A 40 -5.28 -10.27 -6.33
N LEU A 41 -6.16 -11.20 -6.72
CA LEU A 41 -7.16 -11.76 -5.81
C LEU A 41 -6.48 -12.40 -4.60
N ALA A 42 -7.07 -12.24 -3.41
CA ALA A 42 -6.53 -12.76 -2.16
C ALA A 42 -6.12 -14.24 -2.25
N GLY A 43 -4.89 -14.55 -1.84
CA GLY A 43 -4.32 -15.91 -1.88
C GLY A 43 -3.95 -16.40 -3.28
N THR A 44 -3.73 -15.50 -4.24
CA THR A 44 -3.13 -15.84 -5.54
C THR A 44 -1.62 -15.53 -5.53
N LYS A 45 -0.89 -16.04 -6.52
CA LYS A 45 0.56 -15.76 -6.63
C LYS A 45 0.86 -14.25 -6.74
N ARG A 46 0.05 -13.49 -7.49
CA ARG A 46 0.26 -12.05 -7.66
C ARG A 46 0.04 -11.29 -6.35
N ASP A 47 -0.94 -11.70 -5.55
CA ASP A 47 -1.18 -11.14 -4.21
C ASP A 47 0.06 -11.27 -3.31
N GLU A 48 0.69 -12.45 -3.28
CA GLU A 48 1.93 -12.67 -2.53
C GLU A 48 3.13 -11.87 -3.08
N GLU A 49 3.26 -11.76 -4.41
CA GLU A 49 4.28 -10.93 -5.06
C GLU A 49 4.16 -9.46 -4.64
N LEU A 50 2.94 -8.91 -4.63
CA LEU A 50 2.69 -7.53 -4.20
C LEU A 50 2.96 -7.34 -2.71
N ALA A 51 2.57 -8.29 -1.86
CA ALA A 51 2.85 -8.22 -0.42
C ALA A 51 4.37 -8.16 -0.13
N LYS A 52 5.17 -9.00 -0.82
CA LYS A 52 6.64 -8.97 -0.72
C LYS A 52 7.23 -7.67 -1.23
N MET A 53 6.71 -7.14 -2.34
CA MET A 53 7.16 -5.86 -2.89
C MET A 53 6.88 -4.69 -1.94
N ILE A 54 5.68 -4.64 -1.32
CA ILE A 54 5.34 -3.62 -0.31
C ILE A 54 6.26 -3.74 0.91
N LYS A 55 6.50 -4.96 1.40
CA LYS A 55 7.44 -5.19 2.51
C LYS A 55 8.82 -4.62 2.18
N SER A 56 9.37 -4.95 1.00
CA SER A 56 10.67 -4.42 0.54
C SER A 56 10.69 -2.90 0.52
N ARG A 57 9.62 -2.26 0.06
CA ARG A 57 9.53 -0.79 0.04
C ARG A 57 9.46 -0.17 1.43
N PHE A 58 8.85 -0.85 2.40
CA PHE A 58 8.88 -0.41 3.80
C PHE A 58 10.28 -0.54 4.40
N ASP A 59 10.98 -1.63 4.12
CA ASP A 59 12.39 -1.78 4.51
C ASP A 59 13.26 -0.66 3.91
N ASP A 60 13.13 -0.41 2.60
CA ASP A 60 13.89 0.61 1.88
C ASP A 60 13.55 2.04 2.33
N ALA A 61 12.31 2.28 2.77
CA ALA A 61 11.87 3.56 3.31
C ALA A 61 12.33 3.81 4.75
N GLY A 62 12.97 2.83 5.40
CA GLY A 62 13.53 2.96 6.74
C GLY A 62 12.52 2.75 7.88
N PHE A 63 11.49 1.94 7.65
CA PHE A 63 10.61 1.50 8.75
C PHE A 63 11.39 0.63 9.74
N ASP A 64 11.13 0.80 11.04
CA ASP A 64 11.82 0.03 12.09
C ASP A 64 11.62 -1.49 11.93
N THR A 65 10.42 -1.89 11.52
CA THR A 65 10.06 -3.29 11.25
C THR A 65 9.04 -3.37 10.11
N SER A 66 9.13 -4.43 9.31
CA SER A 66 8.10 -4.80 8.36
C SER A 66 8.06 -6.33 8.21
N ASP A 67 6.90 -6.94 8.42
CA ASP A 67 6.75 -8.39 8.47
C ASP A 67 5.59 -8.86 7.59
N LEU A 68 5.75 -10.04 6.98
CA LEU A 68 4.64 -10.76 6.37
C LEU A 68 4.04 -11.71 7.41
N VAL A 69 2.76 -11.50 7.75
CA VAL A 69 2.05 -12.30 8.76
C VAL A 69 0.97 -13.14 8.07
N PRO A 70 1.25 -14.41 7.73
CA PRO A 70 0.32 -15.26 6.99
C PRO A 70 -0.75 -15.89 7.91
N TYR A 71 -1.95 -16.09 7.37
CA TYR A 71 -3.04 -16.82 8.02
C TYR A 71 -3.68 -17.82 7.06
N ASN A 72 -4.03 -18.99 7.59
CA ASN A 72 -4.83 -19.98 6.88
C ASN A 72 -6.32 -19.68 7.10
N VAL A 73 -6.95 -19.09 6.09
CA VAL A 73 -8.37 -18.71 6.11
C VAL A 73 -9.14 -19.42 5.01
N LEU A 74 -10.41 -19.72 5.26
CA LEU A 74 -11.29 -20.30 4.23
C LEU A 74 -11.67 -19.21 3.21
N LEU A 75 -11.28 -19.40 1.96
CA LEU A 75 -11.64 -18.52 0.84
C LEU A 75 -12.64 -19.22 -0.09
N SER A 76 -13.47 -18.44 -0.78
CA SER A 76 -14.43 -18.91 -1.78
C SER A 76 -14.03 -18.47 -3.18
N ARG A 77 -14.04 -19.40 -4.15
CA ARG A 77 -13.73 -19.15 -5.56
C ARG A 77 -14.63 -20.01 -6.46
N PRO A 78 -14.97 -19.53 -7.67
CA PRO A 78 -15.68 -20.36 -8.64
C PRO A 78 -14.82 -21.56 -9.08
N ASN A 79 -15.46 -22.66 -9.47
CA ASN A 79 -14.78 -23.78 -10.10
C ASN A 79 -14.48 -23.41 -11.57
N PRO A 80 -13.21 -23.36 -12.02
CA PRO A 80 -12.87 -23.04 -13.41
C PRO A 80 -13.41 -24.06 -14.41
N ASP A 81 -13.55 -25.33 -14.01
CA ASP A 81 -14.04 -26.42 -14.87
C ASP A 81 -15.58 -26.53 -14.88
N SER A 82 -16.26 -25.79 -14.01
CA SER A 82 -17.73 -25.74 -13.93
C SER A 82 -18.20 -24.30 -13.70
N PRO A 83 -18.22 -23.46 -14.76
CA PRO A 83 -18.64 -22.07 -14.66
C PRO A 83 -20.08 -21.93 -14.15
N ASN A 84 -20.33 -20.89 -13.36
CA ASN A 84 -21.67 -20.58 -12.88
C ASN A 84 -22.52 -20.04 -14.05
N LEU A 85 -23.67 -20.66 -14.31
CA LEU A 85 -24.63 -20.23 -15.32
C LEU A 85 -25.88 -19.61 -14.65
N PRO A 86 -26.48 -18.58 -15.27
CA PRO A 86 -27.75 -18.05 -14.79
C PRO A 86 -28.88 -19.07 -14.97
N ARG A 87 -29.86 -19.03 -14.07
CA ARG A 87 -30.95 -20.03 -13.97
C ARG A 87 -32.02 -19.94 -15.08
N TYR A 88 -31.95 -18.94 -15.96
CA TYR A 88 -32.98 -18.64 -16.98
C TYR A 88 -32.45 -18.63 -18.42
N MET A 89 -31.37 -19.34 -18.71
CA MET A 89 -30.94 -19.63 -20.08
C MET A 89 -31.56 -20.93 -20.60
#